data_AF-A0A0S8CGP3-F1
#
_entry.id   AF-A0A0S8CGP3-F1
#
_cell.length_a   1.000
_cell.length_b   1.000
_cell.length_c   1.000
_cell.angle_alpha   90.00
_cell.angle_beta   90.00
_cell.angle_gamma   90.00
#
_symmetry.space_group_name_H-M   'P 1'
#
loop_
_entity.id
_entity.type
_entity.pdbx_description
1 polymer ?
#
loop_
_entity_poly.entity_id
_entity_poly.type
_entity_poly.pdbx_seq_one_letter_code
_entity_poly.pdbx_strand_id
1 'polypeptide(L)'
;MAQPLSLNFRVSREEIYSAFEPFVHRHFRSSDICWKRRVFRSWRKKFLEFWQQKLFKRLNTSFGGRQYKVKNTYENFWGSTETGAHLSRKGKATPCLWGEDRMLARGIGTKRVHLLLLKRALETVQPESVLEVGSGYGINLFVLSGYFPTIRFSGLELTKQGALAAKKIGNMPSLPQDIVEFAPDQILDQSANRR
;
A
#
# COMPACT_ATOMS: atom_id res chain seq x y z
N MET A 1 11.08 -33.27 1.22
CA MET A 1 11.05 -32.04 2.04
C MET A 1 11.70 -30.94 1.21
N ALA A 2 10.99 -29.87 0.87
CA ALA A 2 11.58 -28.75 0.15
C ALA A 2 12.54 -28.01 1.09
N GLN A 3 13.77 -27.73 0.64
CA GLN A 3 14.66 -26.85 1.38
C GLN A 3 14.02 -25.46 1.49
N PRO A 4 14.13 -24.77 2.63
CA PRO A 4 13.62 -23.41 2.74
C PRO A 4 14.35 -22.54 1.73
N LEU A 5 13.59 -21.92 0.81
CA LEU A 5 14.11 -20.90 -0.10
C LEU A 5 14.71 -19.77 0.74
N SER A 6 16.03 -19.68 0.79
CA SER A 6 16.70 -18.48 1.30
C SER A 6 16.50 -17.38 0.28
N LEU A 7 15.46 -16.57 0.47
CA LEU A 7 15.20 -15.37 -0.32
C LEU A 7 16.29 -14.32 -0.05
N ASN A 8 17.39 -14.40 -0.79
CA ASN A 8 18.49 -13.44 -0.74
C ASN A 8 18.31 -12.40 -1.85
N PHE A 9 17.25 -11.60 -1.79
CA PHE A 9 17.12 -10.42 -2.65
C PHE A 9 17.59 -9.18 -1.88
N ARG A 10 18.55 -8.46 -2.47
CA ARG A 10 19.10 -7.22 -1.89
C ARG A 10 18.36 -6.05 -2.50
N VAL A 11 17.90 -5.15 -1.64
CA VAL A 11 17.39 -3.83 -2.06
C VAL A 11 18.27 -2.81 -1.37
N SER A 12 18.91 -1.96 -2.15
CA SER A 12 19.77 -0.91 -1.62
C SER A 12 18.95 0.13 -0.87
N ARG A 13 19.62 0.86 0.01
CA ARG A 13 18.99 2.00 0.70
C ARG A 13 18.56 3.02 -0.35
N GLU A 14 19.39 3.27 -1.35
CA GLU A 14 19.16 4.24 -2.41
C GLU A 14 17.88 3.95 -3.20
N GLU A 15 17.62 2.67 -3.54
CA GLU A 15 16.38 2.26 -4.22
C GLU A 15 15.14 2.50 -3.35
N ILE A 16 15.21 2.16 -2.06
CA ILE A 16 14.12 2.39 -1.12
C ILE A 16 13.80 3.89 -1.03
N TYR A 17 14.82 4.73 -0.94
CA TYR A 17 14.64 6.18 -0.85
C TYR A 17 14.11 6.73 -2.16
N SER A 18 14.62 6.30 -3.31
CA SER A 18 14.09 6.69 -4.62
C SER A 18 12.61 6.34 -4.79
N ALA A 19 12.20 5.14 -4.34
CA ALA A 19 10.80 4.73 -4.36
C ALA A 19 9.93 5.59 -3.44
N PHE A 20 10.45 6.00 -2.27
CA PHE A 20 9.69 6.72 -1.25
C PHE A 20 9.66 8.24 -1.43
N GLU A 21 10.75 8.84 -1.93
CA GLU A 21 11.01 10.28 -1.96
C GLU A 21 9.88 11.10 -2.61
N PRO A 22 9.22 10.67 -3.70
CA PRO A 22 8.11 11.43 -4.28
C PRO A 22 6.91 11.66 -3.36
N PHE A 23 6.85 10.97 -2.22
CA PHE A 23 5.80 11.08 -1.21
C PHE A 23 6.29 11.81 0.06
N VAL A 24 7.56 12.17 0.12
CA VAL A 24 8.16 12.96 1.19
C VAL A 24 7.91 14.44 0.91
N HIS A 25 7.25 15.11 1.85
CA HIS A 25 7.03 16.55 1.78
C HIS A 25 8.20 17.35 2.35
N ARG A 26 8.83 16.81 3.40
CA ARG A 26 9.90 17.51 4.12
C ARG A 26 10.72 16.55 4.97
N HIS A 27 12.03 16.68 4.88
CA HIS A 27 13.00 16.08 5.79
C HIS A 27 13.27 16.99 7.00
N PHE A 28 13.59 16.38 8.14
CA PHE A 28 13.86 17.07 9.40
C PHE A 28 15.18 16.59 9.99
N ARG A 29 15.92 17.52 10.60
CA ARG A 29 17.08 17.18 11.43
C ARG A 29 16.62 16.57 12.76
N SER A 30 17.49 15.80 13.40
CA SER A 30 17.24 15.18 14.72
C SER A 30 16.88 16.18 15.82
N SER A 31 17.47 17.37 15.77
CA SER A 31 17.27 18.46 16.73
C SER A 31 16.07 19.35 16.41
N ASP A 32 15.35 19.13 15.29
CA ASP A 32 14.29 20.04 14.87
C ASP A 32 13.09 20.01 15.85
N ILE A 33 12.82 21.16 16.48
CA ILE A 33 11.72 21.34 17.43
C ILE A 33 10.36 21.17 16.74
N CYS A 34 10.24 21.57 15.47
CA CYS A 34 9.02 21.40 14.71
C CYS A 34 8.67 19.92 14.51
N TRP A 35 9.69 19.07 14.32
CA TRP A 35 9.52 17.62 14.29
C TRP A 35 8.98 17.09 15.61
N LYS A 36 9.67 17.39 16.72
CA LYS A 36 9.28 16.94 18.07
C LYS A 36 7.83 17.33 18.40
N ARG A 37 7.45 18.58 18.11
CA ARG A 37 6.08 19.09 18.34
C ARG A 37 5.03 18.34 17.51
N ARG A 38 5.33 18.02 16.25
CA ARG A 38 4.41 17.28 15.36
C ARG A 38 4.24 15.84 15.82
N VAL A 39 5.33 15.13 16.10
CA VAL A 39 5.29 13.76 16.64
C VAL A 39 4.51 13.72 17.94
N PHE A 40 4.79 14.63 18.88
CA PHE A 40 4.08 14.69 20.15
C PHE A 40 2.57 14.91 19.98
N ARG A 41 2.15 15.81 19.07
CA ARG A 41 0.72 16.01 18.75
C ARG A 41 0.07 14.75 18.19
N SER A 42 0.72 14.09 17.24
CA SER A 42 0.21 12.83 16.65
C SER A 42 0.12 11.71 17.69
N TRP A 43 1.13 11.58 18.54
CA TRP A 43 1.16 10.61 19.63
C TRP A 43 0.07 10.89 20.66
N ARG A 44 -0.08 12.13 21.14
CA ARG A 44 -1.12 12.53 22.10
C ARG A 44 -2.52 12.24 21.56
N LYS A 45 -2.78 12.52 20.29
CA LYS A 45 -4.07 12.20 19.66
C LYS A 45 -4.35 10.68 19.69
N LYS A 46 -3.40 9.87 19.23
CA LYS A 46 -3.53 8.40 19.23
C LYS A 46 -3.69 7.83 20.64
N PHE A 47 -2.96 8.38 21.60
CA PHE A 47 -3.06 8.01 23.00
C PHE A 47 -4.47 8.28 23.54
N LEU A 48 -5.01 9.48 23.32
CA LEU A 48 -6.37 9.81 23.72
C LEU A 48 -7.41 8.90 23.06
N GLU A 49 -7.30 8.63 21.75
CA GLU A 49 -8.17 7.69 21.04
C GLU A 49 -8.08 6.27 21.62
N PHE A 50 -6.88 5.81 21.96
CA PHE A 50 -6.67 4.51 22.61
C PHE A 50 -7.36 4.44 23.98
N TRP A 51 -7.22 5.48 24.81
CA TRP A 51 -7.88 5.54 26.12
C TRP A 51 -9.39 5.58 26.01
N GLN A 52 -9.93 6.38 25.08
CA GLN A 52 -11.37 6.41 24.80
C GLN A 52 -11.86 5.00 24.39
N GLN A 53 -11.17 4.35 23.45
CA GLN A 53 -11.55 2.99 23.02
C GLN A 53 -11.47 1.97 24.16
N LYS A 54 -10.50 2.07 25.06
CA LYS A 54 -10.37 1.16 26.21
C LYS A 54 -11.51 1.33 27.20
N LEU A 55 -11.96 2.57 27.43
CA LEU A 55 -13.12 2.88 28.27
C LEU A 55 -14.42 2.38 27.63
N PHE A 56 -14.63 2.63 26.34
CA PHE A 56 -15.85 2.18 25.63
C PHE A 56 -15.93 0.67 25.41
N LYS A 57 -14.79 -0.03 25.23
CA LYS A 57 -14.76 -1.50 25.10
C LYS A 57 -15.15 -2.24 26.38
N ARG A 58 -14.98 -1.63 27.55
CA ARG A 58 -15.49 -2.19 28.82
C ARG A 58 -17.02 -2.19 28.90
N LEU A 59 -17.70 -1.39 28.09
CA LEU A 59 -19.15 -1.24 28.10
C LEU A 59 -19.87 -1.98 26.97
N ASN A 60 -19.16 -2.43 25.93
CA ASN A 60 -19.78 -3.03 24.73
C ASN A 60 -19.03 -4.27 24.24
N THR A 61 -19.22 -5.39 24.93
CA THR A 61 -18.83 -6.74 24.50
C THR A 61 -19.95 -7.37 23.67
N SER A 62 -20.04 -7.00 22.39
CA SER A 62 -20.77 -7.81 21.39
C SER A 62 -19.83 -8.15 20.24
N PHE A 63 -19.50 -9.45 20.15
CA PHE A 63 -18.56 -9.99 19.16
C PHE A 63 -19.17 -10.11 17.75
N GLY A 64 -20.50 -10.10 17.60
CA GLY A 64 -21.20 -10.32 16.32
C GLY A 64 -21.16 -9.14 15.34
N GLY A 65 -21.02 -7.90 15.81
CA GLY A 65 -21.02 -6.71 14.95
C GLY A 65 -19.70 -6.45 14.19
N ARG A 66 -18.63 -7.20 14.49
CA ARG A 66 -17.28 -6.90 14.00
C ARG A 66 -17.10 -7.23 12.52
N GLN A 67 -17.64 -8.37 12.06
CA GLN A 67 -17.54 -8.78 10.66
C GLN A 67 -18.38 -7.87 9.74
N TYR A 68 -19.60 -7.54 10.15
CA TYR A 68 -20.46 -6.62 9.43
C TYR A 68 -19.84 -5.22 9.32
N LYS A 69 -19.26 -4.71 10.42
CA LYS A 69 -18.55 -3.42 10.42
C LYS A 69 -17.33 -3.43 9.51
N VAL A 70 -16.56 -4.53 9.48
CA VAL A 70 -15.42 -4.68 8.57
C VAL A 70 -15.90 -4.66 7.12
N LYS A 71 -16.92 -5.44 6.77
CA LYS A 71 -17.51 -5.45 5.43
C LYS A 71 -17.98 -4.06 5.02
N ASN A 72 -18.85 -3.40 5.80
CA ASN A 72 -19.32 -2.04 5.48
C ASN A 72 -18.20 -1.01 5.36
N THR A 73 -17.16 -1.11 6.19
CA THR A 73 -16.00 -0.20 6.10
C THR A 73 -15.30 -0.36 4.76
N TYR A 74 -15.07 -1.60 4.32
CA TYR A 74 -14.44 -1.86 3.02
C TYR A 74 -15.36 -1.50 1.84
N GLU A 75 -16.65 -1.80 1.91
CA GLU A 75 -17.61 -1.45 0.86
C GLU A 75 -17.66 0.08 0.61
N ASN A 76 -17.69 0.87 1.68
CA ASN A 76 -17.69 2.34 1.59
C ASN A 76 -16.34 2.92 1.14
N PHE A 77 -15.24 2.28 1.54
CA PHE A 77 -13.89 2.70 1.15
C PHE A 77 -13.69 2.54 -0.37
N TRP A 78 -14.22 1.47 -0.96
CA TRP A 78 -14.12 1.22 -2.40
C TRP A 78 -15.16 1.96 -3.24
N GLY A 79 -16.34 2.26 -2.69
CA GLY A 79 -17.42 2.91 -3.45
C GLY A 79 -17.27 4.42 -3.66
N SER A 80 -16.42 5.10 -2.89
CA SER A 80 -16.45 6.57 -2.78
C SER A 80 -15.32 7.32 -3.48
N THR A 81 -14.31 6.63 -3.99
CA THR A 81 -13.06 7.29 -4.41
C THR A 81 -12.59 6.76 -5.76
N GLU A 82 -12.38 7.66 -6.72
CA GLU A 82 -11.73 7.33 -7.99
C GLU A 82 -10.31 6.80 -7.72
N THR A 83 -9.91 5.76 -8.44
CA THR A 83 -8.61 5.05 -8.29
C THR A 83 -7.43 6.02 -8.13
N GLY A 84 -7.42 7.12 -8.89
CA GLY A 84 -6.39 8.16 -8.86
C GLY A 84 -6.29 8.92 -7.54
N ALA A 85 -7.39 9.13 -6.80
CA ALA A 85 -7.34 9.86 -5.54
C ALA A 85 -6.61 9.07 -4.43
N HIS A 86 -6.59 7.74 -4.50
CA HIS A 86 -5.84 6.89 -3.56
C HIS A 86 -4.34 6.84 -3.86
N LEU A 87 -3.97 6.92 -5.14
CA LEU A 87 -2.59 6.87 -5.62
C LEU A 87 -1.94 8.24 -5.78
N SER A 88 -2.76 9.29 -5.77
CA SER A 88 -2.33 10.68 -5.91
C SER A 88 -1.15 10.98 -5.01
N ARG A 89 -0.27 11.89 -5.43
CA ARG A 89 0.78 12.50 -4.59
C ARG A 89 0.22 13.58 -3.65
N LYS A 90 -1.01 14.07 -3.89
CA LYS A 90 -1.70 15.08 -3.06
C LYS A 90 -2.42 14.46 -1.86
N GLY A 91 -2.17 14.98 -0.67
CA GLY A 91 -2.92 14.62 0.54
C GLY A 91 -2.15 14.85 1.84
N LYS A 92 -2.74 14.45 2.96
CA LYS A 92 -2.17 14.71 4.28
C LYS A 92 -0.89 13.91 4.53
N ALA A 93 0.21 14.63 4.78
CA ALA A 93 1.45 14.05 5.26
C ALA A 93 1.37 13.75 6.78
N THR A 94 2.00 12.66 7.19
CA THR A 94 2.13 12.26 8.59
C THR A 94 3.61 12.14 8.97
N PRO A 95 3.96 12.35 10.24
CA PRO A 95 5.30 12.03 10.72
C PRO A 95 5.64 10.57 10.44
N CYS A 96 6.77 10.35 9.77
CA CYS A 96 7.33 9.05 9.42
C CYS A 96 8.79 9.01 9.89
N LEU A 97 9.16 7.88 10.49
CA LEU A 97 10.54 7.56 10.86
C LEU A 97 10.99 6.39 9.99
N TRP A 98 12.13 6.54 9.34
CA TRP A 98 12.77 5.47 8.57
C TRP A 98 14.24 5.39 8.94
N GLY A 99 14.62 4.39 9.74
CA GLY A 99 15.93 4.38 10.40
C GLY A 99 16.11 5.64 11.25
N GLU A 100 17.14 6.43 10.96
CA GLU A 100 17.41 7.71 11.63
C GLU A 100 16.71 8.90 10.95
N ASP A 101 16.16 8.72 9.76
CA ASP A 101 15.56 9.81 9.01
C ASP A 101 14.16 10.16 9.53
N ARG A 102 13.95 11.46 9.66
CA ARG A 102 12.73 12.07 10.19
C ARG A 102 12.07 12.84 9.07
N MET A 103 10.87 12.43 8.68
CA MET A 103 10.22 13.04 7.53
C MET A 103 8.73 13.20 7.73
N LEU A 104 8.17 14.23 7.11
CA LEU A 104 6.74 14.30 6.84
C LEU A 104 6.52 13.65 5.48
N ALA A 105 5.91 12.48 5.48
CA ALA A 105 5.65 11.72 4.27
C ALA A 105 4.20 11.24 4.25
N ARG A 106 3.72 10.88 3.06
CA ARG A 106 2.40 10.27 2.92
C ARG A 106 2.51 8.76 3.07
N GLY A 107 1.53 8.18 3.77
CA GLY A 107 1.48 6.74 3.99
C GLY A 107 1.42 5.92 2.70
N ILE A 108 0.92 6.49 1.59
CA ILE A 108 0.91 5.78 0.31
C ILE A 108 2.32 5.50 -0.24
N GLY A 109 3.32 6.31 0.13
CA GLY A 109 4.70 6.07 -0.29
C GLY A 109 5.27 4.75 0.25
N THR A 110 4.85 4.30 1.44
CA THR A 110 5.32 3.01 1.97
C THR A 110 4.80 1.84 1.16
N LYS A 111 3.60 1.96 0.55
CA LYS A 111 3.10 0.96 -0.40
C LYS A 111 3.96 0.86 -1.65
N ARG A 112 4.50 1.99 -2.13
CA ARG A 112 5.42 1.99 -3.28
C ARG A 112 6.75 1.29 -2.95
N VAL A 113 7.27 1.49 -1.74
CA VAL A 113 8.42 0.72 -1.23
C VAL A 113 8.08 -0.76 -1.14
N HIS A 114 6.91 -1.14 -0.62
CA HIS A 114 6.49 -2.55 -0.59
C HIS A 114 6.43 -3.16 -2.00
N LEU A 115 5.95 -2.41 -3.00
CA LEU A 115 5.95 -2.87 -4.39
C LEU A 115 7.34 -3.11 -4.94
N LEU A 116 8.30 -2.22 -4.64
CA LEU A 116 9.70 -2.43 -4.98
C LEU A 116 10.23 -3.74 -4.36
N LEU A 117 9.97 -3.98 -3.07
CA LEU A 117 10.40 -5.21 -2.40
C LEU A 117 9.77 -6.46 -3.03
N LEU A 118 8.46 -6.42 -3.33
CA LEU A 118 7.75 -7.51 -4.00
C LEU A 118 8.30 -7.77 -5.40
N LYS A 119 8.58 -6.72 -6.17
CA LYS A 119 9.22 -6.82 -7.49
C LYS A 119 10.57 -7.54 -7.39
N ARG A 120 11.44 -7.14 -6.46
CA ARG A 120 12.75 -7.78 -6.25
C ARG A 120 12.63 -9.25 -5.81
N ALA A 121 11.64 -9.56 -4.98
CA ALA A 121 11.33 -10.94 -4.60
C ALA A 121 10.89 -11.78 -5.82
N LEU A 122 10.01 -11.25 -6.67
CA LEU A 122 9.53 -11.94 -7.88
C LEU A 122 10.62 -12.10 -8.95
N GLU A 123 11.51 -11.12 -9.11
CA GLU A 123 12.70 -11.24 -9.97
C GLU A 123 13.59 -12.42 -9.54
N THR A 124 13.65 -12.69 -8.24
CA THR A 124 14.47 -13.76 -7.65
C THR A 124 13.80 -15.12 -7.72
N VAL A 125 12.50 -15.19 -7.39
CA VAL A 125 11.75 -16.46 -7.33
C VAL A 125 11.30 -16.91 -8.72
N GLN A 126 10.98 -15.97 -9.61
CA GLN A 126 10.44 -16.22 -10.95
C GLN A 126 9.28 -17.24 -10.94
N PRO A 127 8.23 -17.04 -10.13
CA PRO A 127 7.14 -18.00 -10.06
C PRO A 127 6.32 -17.99 -11.35
N GLU A 128 5.70 -19.11 -11.69
CA GLU A 128 4.74 -19.14 -12.81
C GLU A 128 3.45 -18.37 -12.51
N SER A 129 3.08 -18.28 -11.23
CA SER A 129 1.86 -17.60 -10.80
C SER A 129 1.95 -17.02 -9.38
N VAL A 130 1.19 -15.94 -9.15
CA VAL A 130 1.07 -15.24 -7.87
C VAL A 130 -0.42 -15.09 -7.51
N LEU A 131 -0.75 -15.36 -6.25
CA LEU A 131 -2.07 -15.09 -5.66
C LEU A 131 -1.94 -14.06 -4.54
N GLU A 132 -2.61 -12.91 -4.66
CA GLU A 132 -2.76 -11.94 -3.58
C GLU A 132 -4.10 -12.14 -2.87
N VAL A 133 -4.05 -12.48 -1.58
CA VAL A 133 -5.24 -12.57 -0.72
C VAL A 133 -5.51 -11.21 -0.07
N GLY A 134 -6.73 -10.70 -0.23
CA GLY A 134 -7.08 -9.33 0.17
C GLY A 134 -6.56 -8.29 -0.82
N SER A 135 -6.66 -8.58 -2.13
CA SER A 135 -6.10 -7.73 -3.19
C SER A 135 -6.78 -6.35 -3.30
N GLY A 136 -7.94 -6.13 -2.67
CA GLY A 136 -8.70 -4.90 -2.82
C GLY A 136 -9.08 -4.69 -4.27
N TYR A 137 -8.70 -3.54 -4.83
CA TYR A 137 -8.87 -3.23 -6.25
C TYR A 137 -7.65 -3.58 -7.12
N GLY A 138 -6.66 -4.30 -6.58
CA GLY A 138 -5.62 -4.95 -7.38
C GLY A 138 -4.44 -4.08 -7.82
N ILE A 139 -4.17 -2.93 -7.19
CA ILE A 139 -3.03 -2.05 -7.58
C ILE A 139 -1.73 -2.86 -7.71
N ASN A 140 -1.43 -3.68 -6.70
CA ASN A 140 -0.19 -4.41 -6.65
C ASN A 140 -0.10 -5.38 -7.83
N LEU A 141 -1.18 -6.14 -8.06
CA LEU A 141 -1.29 -7.07 -9.19
C LEU A 141 -1.13 -6.35 -10.53
N PHE A 142 -1.75 -5.19 -10.71
CA PHE A 142 -1.66 -4.43 -11.96
C PHE A 142 -0.27 -3.84 -12.22
N VAL A 143 0.38 -3.31 -11.19
CA VAL A 143 1.77 -2.84 -11.32
C VAL A 143 2.70 -4.01 -11.61
N LEU A 144 2.57 -5.12 -10.87
CA LEU A 144 3.45 -6.28 -10.98
C LEU A 144 3.22 -7.03 -12.30
N SER A 145 1.98 -7.16 -12.79
CA SER A 145 1.72 -7.79 -14.08
C SER A 145 2.38 -7.02 -15.23
N GLY A 146 2.46 -5.69 -15.11
CA GLY A 146 3.17 -4.85 -16.06
C GLY A 146 4.70 -5.02 -16.04
N TYR A 147 5.29 -5.46 -14.93
CA TYR A 147 6.72 -5.81 -14.87
C TYR A 147 7.02 -7.24 -15.33
N PHE A 148 6.08 -8.17 -15.13
CA PHE A 148 6.30 -9.59 -15.33
C PHE A 148 5.26 -10.19 -16.29
N PRO A 149 5.39 -9.96 -17.61
CA PRO A 149 4.38 -10.39 -18.59
C PRO A 149 4.23 -11.92 -18.68
N THR A 150 5.20 -12.69 -18.20
CA THR A 150 5.18 -14.17 -18.20
C THR A 150 4.55 -14.78 -16.95
N ILE A 151 4.34 -14.00 -15.88
CA ILE A 151 3.77 -14.47 -14.62
C ILE A 151 2.26 -14.28 -14.62
N ARG A 152 1.51 -15.29 -14.17
CA ARG A 152 0.05 -15.19 -14.00
C ARG A 152 -0.30 -14.60 -12.64
N PHE A 153 -1.06 -13.49 -12.61
CA PHE A 153 -1.46 -12.83 -11.37
C PHE A 153 -2.94 -13.03 -11.10
N SER A 154 -3.27 -13.43 -9.88
CA SER A 154 -4.65 -13.61 -9.41
C SER A 154 -4.85 -12.88 -8.09
N GLY A 155 -6.04 -12.30 -7.91
CA GLY A 155 -6.44 -11.63 -6.67
C GLY A 155 -7.67 -12.28 -6.06
N LEU A 156 -7.64 -12.51 -4.75
CA LEU A 156 -8.82 -12.90 -3.98
C LEU A 156 -9.26 -11.72 -3.12
N GLU A 157 -10.44 -11.19 -3.39
CA GLU A 157 -11.00 -10.04 -2.68
C GLU A 157 -12.33 -10.41 -2.03
N LEU A 158 -12.51 -10.01 -0.76
CA LEU A 158 -13.69 -10.32 0.02
C LEU A 158 -14.90 -9.47 -0.39
N THR A 159 -14.68 -8.24 -0.83
CA THR A 159 -15.76 -7.30 -1.15
C THR A 159 -16.11 -7.30 -2.64
N LYS A 160 -17.41 -7.24 -2.93
CA LYS A 160 -17.89 -7.14 -4.32
C LYS A 160 -17.39 -5.85 -4.98
N GLN A 161 -17.33 -4.75 -4.23
CA GLN A 161 -16.87 -3.45 -4.71
C GLN A 161 -15.38 -3.48 -5.08
N GLY A 162 -14.52 -4.09 -4.27
CA GLY A 162 -13.10 -4.24 -4.61
C GLY A 162 -12.91 -5.08 -5.88
N ALA A 163 -13.61 -6.21 -5.99
CA ALA A 163 -13.59 -7.06 -7.18
C ALA A 163 -14.10 -6.34 -8.44
N LEU A 164 -15.19 -5.55 -8.33
CA LEU A 164 -15.70 -4.74 -9.44
C LEU A 164 -14.72 -3.63 -9.86
N ALA A 165 -14.08 -2.97 -8.90
CA ALA A 165 -13.07 -1.95 -9.18
C ALA A 165 -11.85 -2.54 -9.89
N ALA A 166 -11.36 -3.70 -9.45
CA ALA A 166 -10.31 -4.44 -10.13
C ALA A 166 -10.74 -4.82 -11.55
N LYS A 167 -11.93 -5.41 -11.73
CA LYS A 167 -12.45 -5.79 -13.05
C LYS A 167 -12.58 -4.59 -14.00
N LYS A 168 -12.97 -3.42 -13.49
CA LYS A 168 -13.03 -2.19 -14.30
C LYS A 168 -11.66 -1.83 -14.87
N ILE A 169 -10.61 -1.88 -14.05
CA ILE A 169 -9.23 -1.63 -14.49
C ILE A 169 -8.77 -2.74 -15.44
N GLY A 170 -9.07 -4.00 -15.13
CA GLY A 170 -8.69 -5.14 -15.97
C GLY A 170 -9.33 -5.14 -17.36
N ASN A 171 -10.47 -4.46 -17.53
CA ASN A 171 -11.13 -4.30 -18.83
C ASN A 171 -10.64 -3.08 -19.63
N MET A 172 -9.75 -2.24 -19.08
CA MET A 172 -9.20 -1.10 -19.81
C MET A 172 -8.19 -1.55 -20.87
N PRO A 173 -8.03 -0.82 -21.99
CA PRO A 173 -7.07 -1.18 -23.04
C PRO A 173 -5.61 -1.14 -22.55
N SER A 174 -5.33 -0.28 -21.56
CA SER A 174 -4.03 -0.12 -20.91
C SER A 174 -4.21 0.23 -19.43
N LEU A 175 -3.13 0.12 -18.66
CA LEU A 175 -3.05 0.56 -17.29
C LEU A 175 -3.40 2.06 -17.18
N PRO A 176 -4.21 2.46 -16.18
CA PRO A 176 -4.42 3.86 -15.85
C PRO A 176 -3.10 4.58 -15.57
N GLN A 177 -3.00 5.83 -16.04
CA GLN A 177 -1.80 6.64 -15.86
C GLN A 177 -1.37 6.77 -14.39
N ASP A 178 -2.33 6.92 -13.46
CA ASP A 178 -2.03 7.01 -12.02
C ASP A 178 -1.36 5.74 -11.48
N ILE A 179 -1.65 4.56 -12.05
CA ILE A 179 -0.99 3.30 -11.68
C ILE A 179 0.43 3.27 -12.25
N VAL A 180 0.60 3.71 -13.49
CA VAL A 180 1.92 3.80 -14.15
C VAL A 180 2.83 4.77 -13.39
N GLU A 181 2.34 5.96 -13.02
CA GLU A 181 3.11 6.96 -12.26
C GLU A 181 3.38 6.57 -10.82
N PHE A 182 2.56 5.68 -10.26
CA PHE A 182 2.74 5.14 -8.93
C PHE A 182 3.81 4.04 -8.90
N ALA A 183 4.07 3.36 -10.01
CA ALA A 183 5.03 2.27 -10.08
C ALA A 183 6.45 2.74 -9.67
N PRO A 184 7.24 1.94 -8.94
CA PRO A 184 8.59 2.33 -8.52
C PRO A 184 9.56 2.53 -9.70
N ASP A 185 9.44 1.67 -10.72
CA ASP A 185 10.24 1.64 -11.95
C ASP A 185 9.34 1.73 -13.21
N GLN A 186 9.94 1.84 -14.39
CA GLN A 186 9.23 1.81 -15.67
C GLN A 186 8.54 0.45 -15.91
N ILE A 187 7.22 0.49 -16.13
CA ILE A 187 6.41 -0.68 -16.50
C ILE A 187 6.76 -1.12 -17.93
N LEU A 188 6.93 -2.44 -18.14
CA LEU A 188 7.32 -3.02 -19.44
C LEU A 188 6.12 -3.24 -20.36
N ASP A 189 5.01 -3.75 -19.82
CA ASP A 189 3.77 -4.00 -20.57
C ASP A 189 2.60 -3.27 -19.92
N GLN A 190 2.19 -2.15 -20.52
CA GLN A 190 1.05 -1.39 -20.03
C GLN A 190 -0.30 -2.05 -20.33
N SER A 191 -0.34 -3.11 -21.13
CA SER A 191 -1.58 -3.85 -21.46
C SER A 191 -1.79 -5.10 -20.59
N ALA A 192 -0.87 -5.36 -19.64
CA ALA A 192 -0.87 -6.54 -18.78
C ALA A 192 -2.05 -6.58 -17.79
N ASN A 193 -2.84 -5.52 -17.68
CA ASN A 193 -4.05 -5.46 -16.86
C ASN A 193 -5.17 -6.39 -17.36
N ARG A 194 -5.14 -6.83 -18.62
CA ARG A 194 -6.19 -7.66 -19.23
C ARG A 194 -6.00 -9.17 -19.07
N ARG A 195 -4.92 -9.59 -18.40
CA ARG A 195 -4.51 -11.00 -18.28
C ARG A 195 -5.01 -11.62 -16.99
#